data_AF-A0A957FRW1-F1
#
_entry.id   AF-A0A957FRW1-F1
#
_cell.length_a   1.000
_cell.length_b   1.000
_cell.length_c   1.000
_cell.angle_alpha   90.00
_cell.angle_beta   90.00
_cell.angle_gamma   90.00
#
_symmetry.space_group_name_H-M   'P 1'
#
loop_
_entity.id
_entity.type
_entity.pdbx_description
1 polymer ?
#
loop_
_entity_poly.entity_id
_entity_poly.type
_entity_poly.pdbx_seq_one_letter_code
_entity_poly.pdbx_strand_id
1 'polypeptide(L)'
;QPADAFVSQLMGSDDLLRLLRLVRVTAVMHQPTATPPDFLLPATADLHTALSLLLPRPQATIGITAEREDAGQLVGILSLSDIQHLLQAEVA
;
A
#
# COMPACT_ATOMS: atom_id res chain seq x y z
N GLN A 1 -5.43 18.51 -7.81
CA GLN A 1 -4.87 17.59 -6.79
C GLN A 1 -5.18 16.16 -7.21
N PRO A 2 -4.19 15.35 -7.60
CA PRO A 2 -4.41 13.98 -8.07
C PRO A 2 -4.93 13.02 -6.97
N ALA A 3 -4.64 13.31 -5.70
CA ALA A 3 -5.14 12.52 -4.57
C ALA A 3 -6.67 12.59 -4.45
N ASP A 4 -7.31 13.73 -4.71
CA ASP A 4 -8.76 13.90 -4.56
C ASP A 4 -9.55 13.13 -5.62
N ALA A 5 -9.04 13.06 -6.85
CA ALA A 5 -9.64 12.26 -7.92
C ALA A 5 -9.54 10.76 -7.61
N PHE A 6 -8.39 10.33 -7.10
CA PHE A 6 -8.16 8.94 -6.68
C PHE A 6 -9.08 8.52 -5.52
N VAL A 7 -9.20 9.36 -4.49
CA VAL A 7 -10.11 9.11 -3.37
C VAL A 7 -11.57 9.09 -3.84
N SER A 8 -11.96 10.00 -4.73
CA SER A 8 -13.32 10.03 -5.29
C SER A 8 -13.64 8.76 -6.08
N GLN A 9 -12.68 8.24 -6.87
CA GLN A 9 -12.82 6.97 -7.58
C GLN A 9 -12.99 5.78 -6.62
N LEU A 10 -12.17 5.73 -5.57
CA LEU A 10 -12.25 4.69 -4.53
C LEU A 10 -13.58 4.69 -3.79
N MET A 11 -14.03 5.86 -3.37
CA MET A 11 -15.32 6.01 -2.67
C MET A 11 -16.52 5.69 -3.56
N GLY A 12 -16.37 5.79 -4.88
CA GLY A 12 -17.40 5.43 -5.85
C GLY A 12 -17.46 3.93 -6.20
N SER A 13 -16.55 3.11 -5.66
CA SER A 13 -16.44 1.69 -6.03
C SER A 13 -16.24 0.78 -4.82
N ASP A 14 -17.34 0.23 -4.32
CA ASP A 14 -17.35 -0.75 -3.22
C ASP A 14 -16.49 -1.99 -3.55
N ASP A 15 -16.45 -2.40 -4.82
CA ASP A 15 -15.63 -3.53 -5.26
C ASP A 15 -14.13 -3.26 -5.14
N LEU A 16 -13.66 -2.05 -5.45
CA LEU A 16 -12.25 -1.68 -5.26
C LEU A 16 -11.89 -1.62 -3.77
N LEU A 17 -12.77 -1.08 -2.92
CA LEU A 17 -12.55 -1.11 -1.47
C LEU A 17 -12.51 -2.53 -0.93
N ARG A 18 -13.36 -3.43 -1.45
CA ARG A 18 -13.34 -4.86 -1.10
C ARG A 18 -12.05 -5.52 -1.57
N LEU A 19 -11.58 -5.24 -2.78
CA LEU A 19 -10.31 -5.75 -3.31
C LEU A 19 -9.13 -5.34 -2.41
N LEU A 20 -9.07 -4.08 -1.99
CA LEU A 20 -8.00 -3.58 -1.11
C LEU A 20 -7.93 -4.30 0.24
N ARG A 21 -9.06 -4.84 0.74
CA ARG A 21 -9.10 -5.64 1.97
C ARG A 21 -8.70 -7.10 1.77
N LEU A 22 -8.65 -7.58 0.52
CA LEU A 22 -8.31 -8.95 0.17
C LEU A 22 -6.85 -9.10 -0.27
N VAL A 23 -6.27 -8.04 -0.86
CA VAL A 23 -4.90 -8.05 -1.37
C VAL A 23 -3.92 -7.67 -0.25
N ARG A 24 -2.86 -8.47 -0.10
CA ARG A 24 -1.77 -8.21 0.84
C ARG A 24 -0.77 -7.20 0.29
N VAL A 25 -0.14 -6.45 1.18
CA VAL A 25 0.93 -5.50 0.85
C VAL A 25 2.09 -6.12 0.07
N THR A 26 2.37 -7.42 0.28
CA THR A 26 3.43 -8.14 -0.42
C THR A 26 3.19 -8.34 -1.92
N ALA A 27 1.95 -8.23 -2.38
CA ALA A 27 1.64 -8.35 -3.81
C ALA A 27 2.04 -7.12 -4.62
N VAL A 28 2.29 -5.99 -3.95
CA VAL A 28 2.46 -4.66 -4.58
C VAL A 28 3.79 -4.00 -4.20
N MET A 29 4.39 -4.40 -3.07
CA MET A 29 5.65 -3.81 -2.60
C MET A 29 6.79 -3.94 -3.61
N HIS A 30 7.72 -2.99 -3.56
CA HIS A 30 8.97 -3.00 -4.30
C HIS A 30 10.15 -3.31 -3.38
N GLN A 31 11.33 -3.49 -3.97
CA GLN A 31 12.57 -3.72 -3.21
C GLN A 31 12.82 -2.58 -2.21
N PRO A 32 13.35 -2.89 -1.01
CA PRO A 32 13.73 -1.87 -0.04
C PRO A 32 14.69 -0.84 -0.64
N THR A 33 14.51 0.42 -0.27
CA THR A 33 15.42 1.52 -0.66
C THR A 33 16.30 1.91 0.52
N ALA A 34 17.33 2.73 0.27
CA ALA A 34 18.23 3.22 1.31
C ALA A 34 17.56 4.25 2.25
N THR A 35 16.39 4.77 1.88
CA THR A 35 15.65 5.76 2.69
C THR A 35 14.82 5.03 3.74
N PRO A 36 14.89 5.43 5.02
CA PRO A 36 14.07 4.83 6.06
C PRO A 36 12.57 5.10 5.80
N PRO A 37 11.69 4.10 5.98
CA PRO A 37 10.26 4.28 5.77
C PRO A 37 9.61 5.08 6.91
N ASP A 38 8.51 5.77 6.61
CA ASP A 38 7.74 6.56 7.57
C ASP A 38 6.87 5.71 8.49
N PHE A 39 6.41 4.56 7.97
CA PHE A 39 5.57 3.60 8.68
C PHE A 39 6.09 2.18 8.46
N LEU A 40 5.68 1.27 9.33
CA LEU A 40 5.96 -0.16 9.18
C LEU A 40 4.66 -0.96 9.25
N LEU A 41 4.54 -1.94 8.35
CA LEU A 41 3.46 -2.92 8.36
C LEU A 41 4.00 -4.35 8.22
N PRO A 42 3.38 -5.34 8.87
CA PRO A 42 3.73 -6.73 8.65
C PRO A 42 3.31 -7.18 7.24
N ALA A 43 3.99 -8.18 6.69
CA ALA A 43 3.68 -8.75 5.38
C ALA A 43 2.24 -9.30 5.22
N THR A 44 1.53 -9.62 6.31
CA THR A 44 0.10 -9.99 6.30
C THR A 44 -0.86 -8.83 6.21
N ALA A 45 -0.40 -7.58 6.38
CA ALA A 45 -1.27 -6.43 6.27
C ALA A 45 -1.92 -6.35 4.88
N ASP A 46 -3.16 -5.86 4.84
CA ASP A 46 -3.88 -5.63 3.60
C ASP A 46 -3.58 -4.23 3.02
N LEU A 47 -3.88 -4.04 1.73
CA LEU A 47 -3.68 -2.76 1.06
C LEU A 47 -4.61 -1.67 1.59
N HIS A 48 -5.77 -2.01 2.13
CA HIS A 48 -6.67 -1.06 2.77
C HIS A 48 -6.01 -0.40 4.00
N THR A 49 -5.34 -1.19 4.82
CA THR A 49 -4.56 -0.72 5.97
C THR A 49 -3.42 0.19 5.52
N ALA A 50 -2.65 -0.23 4.51
CA ALA A 50 -1.60 0.61 3.92
C ALA A 50 -2.16 1.94 3.37
N LEU A 51 -3.27 1.88 2.63
CA LEU A 51 -3.92 3.05 2.06
C LEU A 51 -4.35 4.05 3.14
N SER A 52 -4.92 3.56 4.25
CA SER A 52 -5.35 4.42 5.36
C SER A 52 -4.20 5.23 5.99
N LEU A 53 -2.97 4.71 5.96
CA LEU A 53 -1.77 5.41 6.44
C LEU A 53 -1.23 6.42 5.42
N LEU A 54 -1.37 6.11 4.13
CA LEU A 54 -0.86 6.91 3.02
C LEU A 54 -1.79 8.06 2.62
N LEU A 55 -3.11 7.92 2.77
CA LEU A 55 -4.08 8.97 2.40
C LEU A 55 -3.82 10.31 3.10
N PRO A 56 -3.56 10.37 4.43
CA PRO A 56 -3.23 11.62 5.11
C PRO A 56 -1.84 12.16 4.75
N ARG A 57 -0.94 11.30 4.25
CA ARG A 57 0.45 11.65 3.89
C ARG A 57 0.86 10.98 2.57
N PRO A 58 0.42 11.53 1.42
CA PRO A 58 0.62 10.89 0.11
C PRO A 58 2.07 10.65 -0.30
N GLN A 59 3.01 11.38 0.31
CA GLN A 59 4.46 11.26 0.06
C GLN A 59 5.16 10.28 1.01
N ALA A 60 4.45 9.76 2.01
CA ALA A 60 5.01 8.81 2.94
C ALA A 60 5.26 7.45 2.28
N THR A 61 6.16 6.68 2.87
CA THR A 61 6.48 5.31 2.46
C THR A 61 6.23 4.35 3.61
N ILE A 62 5.80 3.14 3.29
CA ILE A 62 5.57 2.07 4.25
C ILE A 62 6.61 0.98 4.00
N GLY A 63 7.38 0.65 5.03
CA GLY A 63 8.23 -0.52 5.03
C GLY A 63 7.44 -1.77 5.38
N ILE A 64 7.63 -2.85 4.62
CA ILE A 64 7.00 -4.14 4.86
C ILE A 64 7.99 -5.05 5.59
N THR A 65 7.59 -5.60 6.74
CA THR A 65 8.44 -6.45 7.55
C THR A 65 8.07 -7.93 7.45
N ALA A 66 9.08 -8.80 7.50
CA ALA A 66 8.90 -10.25 7.60
C ALA A 66 8.26 -10.66 8.96
N GLU A 67 7.58 -11.81 8.96
CA GLU A 67 6.76 -12.27 10.09
C GLU A 67 7.34 -13.45 10.86
N ARG A 68 8.32 -14.15 10.29
CA ARG A 68 8.97 -15.35 10.84
C ARG A 68 10.47 -15.21 10.69
N GLU A 69 11.22 -16.07 11.39
CA GLU A 69 12.70 -16.24 11.51
C GLU A 69 13.54 -14.95 11.46
N ASP A 70 13.31 -14.11 10.46
CA ASP A 70 13.77 -12.74 10.28
C ASP A 70 12.70 -11.69 10.66
N ALA A 71 11.93 -11.92 11.73
CA ALA A 71 10.87 -11.01 12.16
C ALA A 71 11.42 -9.58 12.38
N GLY A 72 10.86 -8.59 11.68
CA GLY A 72 11.35 -7.21 11.70
C GLY A 72 12.36 -6.85 10.62
N GLN A 73 12.82 -7.81 9.79
CA GLN A 73 13.57 -7.50 8.59
C GLN A 73 12.68 -6.81 7.56
N LEU A 74 13.18 -5.72 6.97
CA LEU A 74 12.53 -5.01 5.87
C LEU A 74 12.63 -5.84 4.58
N VAL A 75 11.49 -6.33 4.08
CA VAL A 75 11.39 -7.16 2.87
C VAL A 75 10.88 -6.38 1.65
N GLY A 76 10.31 -5.19 1.86
CA GLY A 76 9.90 -4.31 0.78
C GLY A 76 9.48 -2.93 1.24
N ILE A 77 9.21 -2.06 0.28
CA ILE A 77 8.63 -0.72 0.48
C ILE A 77 7.39 -0.57 -0.39
N LEU A 78 6.40 0.14 0.14
CA LEU A 78 5.15 0.48 -0.53
C LEU A 78 4.89 1.98 -0.45
N SER A 79 4.42 2.56 -1.54
CA SER A 79 4.01 3.96 -1.66
C SER A 79 2.58 4.08 -2.20
N LEU A 80 2.01 5.29 -2.16
CA LEU A 80 0.67 5.52 -2.69
C LEU A 80 0.59 5.24 -4.21
N SER A 81 1.63 5.58 -4.96
CA SER A 81 1.69 5.33 -6.41
C SER A 81 1.63 3.84 -6.75
N ASP A 82 2.16 2.97 -5.88
CA ASP A 82 2.14 1.54 -6.13
C ASP A 82 0.71 0.97 -6.04
N ILE A 83 -0.05 1.45 -5.05
CA ILE A 83 -1.48 1.11 -4.90
C ILE A 83 -2.30 1.68 -6.07
N GLN A 84 -1.98 2.90 -6.51
CA GLN A 84 -2.64 3.52 -7.67
C GLN A 84 -2.43 2.72 -8.95
N HIS A 85 -1.19 2.26 -9.21
CA HIS A 85 -0.90 1.43 -10.38
C HIS A 85 -1.64 0.10 -10.38
N LEU A 86 -1.75 -0.57 -9.22
CA LEU A 86 -2.55 -1.79 -9.12
C LEU A 86 -4.02 -1.53 -9.49
N LEU A 87 -4.62 -0.49 -8.92
CA LEU A 87 -6.03 -0.18 -9.15
C LEU A 87 -6.32 0.27 -10.58
N GLN A 88 -5.35 0.92 -11.24
CA GLN A 88 -5.45 1.25 -12.67
C GLN A 88 -5.38 0.01 -13.56
N ALA A 89 -4.58 -1.00 -13.19
CA ALA A 89 -4.48 -2.25 -13.94
C ALA A 89 -5.74 -3.12 -13.85
N GLU A 90 -6.48 -3.07 -12.74
CA GLU A 90 -7.72 -3.83 -12.55
C GLU A 90 -8.94 -3.23 -13.28
N VAL A 91 -8.86 -1.97 -13.70
CA VAL A 91 -9.96 -1.24 -14.37
C VAL A 91 -9.78 -1.17 -15.91
N ALA A 92 -8.61 -1.56 -16.43
CA ALA A 92 -8.25 -1.53 -17.85
C ALA A 92 -8.61 -2.85 -18.57
#